data_AF-A0A1W9RE45-F1
#
_entry.id   AF-A0A1W9RE45-F1
#
_cell.length_a   1.000
_cell.length_b   1.000
_cell.length_c   1.000
_cell.angle_alpha   90.00
_cell.angle_beta   90.00
_cell.angle_gamma   90.00
#
_symmetry.space_group_name_H-M   'P 1'
#
loop_
_entity.id
_entity.type
_entity.pdbx_description
1 polymer ?
#
loop_
_entity_poly.entity_id
_entity_poly.type
_entity_poly.pdbx_seq_one_letter_code
_entity_poly.pdbx_strand_id
1 'polypeptide(L)'
;MKIHPLNPLTFNLMIIILKIKSIINQNIPQGVTMKQKWRVLLFVLVSFILFSCSSKSTNENIQGYLLIIGGGKRPESVMKKFIHLAHGFENGKIFILPMASADPEGTGKYQAKQLRELGAKNVDFLIVSKDDANADSMLRKLDGVTGIFFSGGVQTRLMNAIGGTAFAEKLHKLYRSGAVIGGTSAGAAVMSKIMITGDEKRPDRNKNRAFSRIEGDNIVTAEGLGFLEDVIIDQHFVRRKRHNRLISLVLGNPKLVGMGIDESTALLVRSGHRFEVLGENSVIIYDARNADIAPFDPTKTYNLCASNITMHVLTQGYIFDLNKNKVIAPHESIRK
;
A
#
# COMPACT_ATOMS: atom_id res chain seq x y z
N MET A 1 44.77 -2.02 33.55
CA MET A 1 43.34 -2.36 33.56
C MET A 1 42.62 -1.35 32.67
N LYS A 2 42.27 -1.72 31.43
CA LYS A 2 41.61 -0.80 30.48
C LYS A 2 40.13 -0.74 30.82
N ILE A 3 39.62 0.44 31.17
CA ILE A 3 38.20 0.69 31.37
C ILE A 3 37.57 0.84 29.98
N HIS A 4 36.73 -0.11 29.58
CA HIS A 4 35.92 0.02 28.37
C HIS A 4 34.77 1.01 28.62
N PRO A 5 34.47 1.95 27.71
CA PRO A 5 33.30 2.81 27.83
C PRO A 5 32.02 1.95 27.70
N LEU A 6 31.07 2.19 28.59
CA LEU A 6 29.74 1.58 28.56
C LEU A 6 29.02 1.91 27.24
N ASN A 7 28.38 0.90 26.64
CA ASN A 7 27.54 1.04 25.45
C ASN A 7 26.48 2.15 25.65
N PRO A 8 26.20 3.02 24.65
CA PRO A 8 25.17 4.07 24.75
C PRO A 8 23.81 3.59 25.28
N LEU A 9 23.44 2.33 25.02
CA LEU A 9 22.22 1.71 25.54
C LEU A 9 22.25 1.52 27.07
N THR A 10 23.39 1.09 27.63
CA THR A 10 23.50 0.84 29.08
C THR A 10 23.56 2.14 29.86
N PHE A 11 24.14 3.20 29.29
CA PHE A 11 24.16 4.53 29.87
C PHE A 11 22.75 5.16 29.93
N ASN A 12 21.98 5.08 28.84
CA ASN A 12 20.60 5.58 28.81
C ASN A 12 19.67 4.80 29.75
N LEU A 13 19.84 3.47 29.85
CA LEU A 13 19.06 2.66 30.78
C LEU A 13 19.34 3.02 32.24
N MET A 14 20.60 3.30 32.58
CA MET A 14 20.99 3.71 33.92
C MET A 14 20.38 5.07 34.30
N ILE A 15 20.37 6.05 33.39
CA ILE A 15 19.74 7.37 33.61
C ILE A 15 18.22 7.24 33.80
N ILE A 16 17.56 6.38 33.02
CA ILE A 16 16.13 6.12 33.14
C ILE A 16 15.81 5.49 34.50
N ILE A 17 16.58 4.49 34.94
CA ILE A 17 16.41 3.85 36.26
C ILE A 17 16.58 4.87 37.39
N LEU A 18 17.55 5.78 37.29
CA LEU A 18 17.79 6.82 38.30
C LEU A 18 16.64 7.84 38.36
N LYS A 19 16.12 8.27 37.20
CA LYS A 19 14.96 9.18 37.13
C LYS A 19 13.68 8.54 37.68
N ILE A 20 13.43 7.27 37.36
CA ILE A 20 12.28 6.53 37.87
C ILE A 20 12.37 6.34 39.40
N LYS A 21 13.56 6.02 39.94
CA LYS A 21 13.79 5.96 41.39
C LYS A 21 13.49 7.29 42.08
N SER A 22 13.89 8.41 41.48
CA SER A 22 13.63 9.75 42.03
C SER A 22 12.13 10.06 42.09
N ILE A 23 11.40 9.79 41.01
CA ILE A 23 9.94 10.05 40.90
C ILE A 23 9.15 9.21 41.92
N ILE A 24 9.55 7.95 42.12
CA ILE A 24 8.90 7.03 43.07
C ILE A 24 9.12 7.44 44.52
N ASN A 25 10.30 7.98 44.86
CA ASN A 25 10.57 8.48 46.21
C ASN A 25 9.82 9.78 46.52
N GLN A 26 9.45 10.57 45.51
CA GLN A 26 8.77 11.85 45.69
C GLN A 26 7.24 11.75 45.74
N ASN A 27 6.64 10.70 45.14
CA ASN A 27 5.18 10.67 44.91
C ASN A 27 4.43 9.50 45.57
N ILE A 28 5.07 8.66 46.40
CA ILE A 28 4.39 7.54 47.08
C ILE A 28 4.13 7.89 48.57
N PRO A 29 2.88 7.74 49.06
CA PRO A 29 2.50 8.06 50.44
C PRO A 29 3.35 7.33 51.50
N GLN A 30 3.59 7.98 52.65
CA GLN A 30 4.24 7.35 53.80
C GLN A 30 3.28 6.32 54.42
N GLY A 31 3.63 5.03 54.32
CA GLY A 31 2.80 3.90 54.73
C GLY A 31 2.95 2.66 53.81
N VAL A 32 3.53 2.83 52.63
CA VAL A 32 3.77 1.74 51.68
C VAL A 32 5.11 1.05 51.98
N THR A 33 5.07 -0.26 52.20
CA THR A 33 6.27 -1.07 52.48
C THR A 33 7.22 -1.12 51.29
N MET A 34 8.53 -1.28 51.53
CA MET A 34 9.55 -1.41 50.46
C MET A 34 9.17 -2.47 49.42
N LYS A 35 8.63 -3.62 49.83
CA LYS A 35 8.23 -4.72 48.94
C LYS A 35 7.11 -4.32 47.96
N GLN A 36 6.18 -3.45 48.37
CA GLN A 36 5.13 -2.92 47.51
C GLN A 36 5.67 -1.90 46.50
N LYS A 37 6.63 -1.06 46.90
CA LYS A 37 7.32 -0.11 45.98
C LYS A 37 8.05 -0.84 44.86
N TRP A 38 8.73 -1.95 45.16
CA TRP A 38 9.41 -2.78 44.16
C TRP A 38 8.44 -3.49 43.22
N ARG A 39 7.24 -3.89 43.68
CA ARG A 39 6.20 -4.47 42.82
C ARG A 39 5.65 -3.46 41.82
N VAL A 40 5.39 -2.22 42.24
CA VAL A 40 4.94 -1.15 41.34
C VAL A 40 6.03 -0.81 40.32
N LEU A 41 7.29 -0.72 40.75
CA LEU A 41 8.43 -0.50 39.87
C LEU A 41 8.56 -1.61 38.81
N LEU A 42 8.44 -2.88 39.22
CA LEU A 42 8.50 -4.01 38.32
C LEU A 42 7.34 -3.99 37.32
N PHE A 43 6.12 -3.64 37.77
CA PHE A 43 4.95 -3.55 36.91
C PHE A 43 5.10 -2.44 35.86
N VAL A 44 5.56 -1.25 36.25
CA VAL A 44 5.83 -0.13 35.34
C VAL A 44 6.92 -0.49 34.33
N LEU A 45 8.02 -1.13 34.76
CA LEU A 45 9.09 -1.58 33.87
C LEU A 45 8.61 -2.64 32.87
N VAL A 46 7.83 -3.62 33.32
CA VAL A 46 7.25 -4.66 32.45
C VAL A 46 6.27 -4.04 31.47
N SER A 47 5.40 -3.12 31.90
CA SER A 47 4.51 -2.38 31.00
C SER A 47 5.29 -1.52 29.99
N PHE A 48 6.40 -0.90 30.37
CA PHE A 48 7.24 -0.09 29.46
C PHE A 48 7.99 -0.96 28.44
N ILE A 49 8.44 -2.14 28.85
CA ILE A 49 9.07 -3.13 27.96
C ILE A 49 8.04 -3.70 26.98
N LEU A 50 6.83 -4.02 27.45
CA LEU A 50 5.73 -4.48 26.59
C LEU A 50 5.26 -3.38 25.63
N PHE A 51 5.26 -2.10 26.06
CA PHE A 51 4.91 -0.96 25.19
C PHE A 51 6.02 -0.66 24.17
N SER A 52 7.29 -0.86 24.52
CA SER A 52 8.44 -0.72 23.61
C SER A 52 8.56 -1.89 22.60
N CYS A 53 7.84 -2.99 22.84
CA CYS A 53 7.78 -4.14 21.94
C CYS A 53 6.64 -4.03 20.90
N SER A 54 5.80 -3.00 20.96
CA SER A 54 4.81 -2.72 19.92
C SER A 54 5.41 -1.90 18.78
N SER A 55 5.49 -2.56 17.63
CA SER A 55 5.65 -2.02 16.27
C SER A 55 6.78 -1.02 16.05
N LYS A 56 8.03 -1.48 16.13
CA LYS A 56 8.96 -1.06 15.08
C LYS A 56 8.51 -1.78 13.82
N SER A 57 7.88 -1.04 12.91
CA SER A 57 7.86 -1.42 11.50
C SER A 57 9.30 -1.81 11.16
N THR A 58 9.52 -3.09 10.93
CA THR A 58 10.78 -3.54 10.35
C THR A 58 10.87 -2.78 9.03
N ASN A 59 11.81 -1.84 8.96
CA ASN A 59 12.30 -1.30 7.70
C ASN A 59 12.91 -2.49 6.94
N GLU A 60 12.05 -3.39 6.44
CA GLU A 60 12.46 -4.36 5.46
C GLU A 60 12.98 -3.53 4.30
N ASN A 61 14.23 -3.78 3.92
CA ASN A 61 14.87 -3.08 2.83
C ASN A 61 14.22 -3.56 1.53
N ILE A 62 13.03 -3.02 1.22
CA ILE A 62 12.30 -3.26 -0.02
C ILE A 62 13.12 -2.65 -1.15
N GLN A 63 13.65 -3.50 -2.03
CA GLN A 63 14.46 -3.05 -3.16
C GLN A 63 13.64 -2.86 -4.44
N GLY A 64 12.45 -3.48 -4.51
CA GLY A 64 11.61 -3.44 -5.69
C GLY A 64 10.79 -2.17 -5.83
N TYR A 65 9.98 -2.16 -6.88
CA TYR A 65 9.15 -1.03 -7.27
C TYR A 65 7.70 -1.48 -7.46
N LEU A 66 6.74 -0.61 -7.12
CA LEU A 66 5.37 -0.77 -7.59
C LEU A 66 5.10 0.24 -8.69
N LEU A 67 4.46 -0.18 -9.77
CA LEU A 67 3.98 0.72 -10.82
C LEU A 67 2.47 0.55 -11.01
N ILE A 68 1.71 1.46 -10.40
CA ILE A 68 0.27 1.34 -10.20
C ILE A 68 -0.43 2.27 -11.19
N ILE A 69 -1.10 1.72 -12.21
CA ILE A 69 -1.68 2.49 -13.32
C ILE A 69 -3.21 2.56 -13.19
N GLY A 70 -3.78 3.77 -13.29
CA GLY A 70 -5.21 4.00 -13.11
C GLY A 70 -6.12 3.37 -14.16
N GLY A 71 -5.59 2.85 -15.27
CA GLY A 71 -6.38 2.24 -16.34
C GLY A 71 -6.43 3.09 -17.61
N GLY A 72 -7.33 2.71 -18.53
CA GLY A 72 -7.43 3.36 -19.84
C GLY A 72 -6.22 3.03 -20.72
N LYS A 73 -5.85 3.99 -21.60
CA LYS A 73 -4.62 3.89 -22.39
C LYS A 73 -3.43 3.93 -21.42
N ARG A 74 -2.41 3.09 -21.68
CA ARG A 74 -1.15 3.12 -20.91
C ARG A 74 -0.15 3.95 -21.70
N PRO A 75 0.32 5.11 -21.19
CA PRO A 75 1.30 5.92 -21.89
C PRO A 75 2.57 5.12 -22.15
N GLU A 76 3.15 5.30 -23.33
CA GLU A 76 4.38 4.59 -23.72
C GLU A 76 5.52 4.87 -22.74
N SER A 77 5.67 6.11 -22.28
CA SER A 77 6.67 6.52 -21.30
C SER A 77 6.57 5.73 -19.98
N VAL A 78 5.35 5.51 -19.49
CA VAL A 78 5.08 4.72 -18.28
C VAL A 78 5.43 3.24 -18.50
N MET A 79 5.07 2.68 -19.66
CA MET A 79 5.39 1.28 -19.97
C MET A 79 6.89 1.06 -20.22
N LYS A 80 7.59 2.00 -20.87
CA LYS A 80 9.05 1.98 -20.98
C LYS A 80 9.72 2.07 -19.61
N LYS A 81 9.16 2.87 -18.68
CA LYS A 81 9.63 2.90 -17.29
C LYS A 81 9.46 1.54 -16.60
N PHE A 82 8.33 0.85 -16.80
CA PHE A 82 8.15 -0.53 -16.30
C PHE A 82 9.23 -1.48 -16.85
N ILE A 83 9.43 -1.49 -18.17
CA ILE A 83 10.42 -2.36 -18.83
C ILE A 83 11.83 -2.07 -18.31
N HIS A 84 12.18 -0.79 -18.15
CA HIS A 84 13.46 -0.37 -17.58
C HIS A 84 13.66 -0.92 -16.16
N LEU A 85 12.67 -0.71 -15.27
CA LEU A 85 12.73 -1.19 -13.89
C LEU A 85 12.76 -2.72 -13.79
N ALA A 86 12.19 -3.42 -14.78
CA ALA A 86 12.25 -4.86 -14.89
C ALA A 86 13.56 -5.37 -15.53
N HIS A 87 14.51 -4.49 -15.89
CA HIS A 87 15.69 -4.83 -16.70
C HIS A 87 15.35 -5.49 -18.05
N GLY A 88 14.13 -5.26 -18.56
CA GLY A 88 13.58 -5.98 -19.71
C GLY A 88 14.19 -5.60 -21.05
N PHE A 89 14.88 -4.46 -21.16
CA PHE A 89 15.68 -4.10 -22.34
C PHE A 89 16.96 -4.95 -22.49
N GLU A 90 17.36 -5.63 -21.42
CA GLU A 90 18.57 -6.43 -21.33
C GLU A 90 18.19 -7.92 -21.18
N ASN A 91 18.31 -8.49 -19.99
CA ASN A 91 18.09 -9.90 -19.71
C ASN A 91 16.93 -10.15 -18.73
N GLY A 92 16.25 -9.09 -18.27
CA GLY A 92 15.15 -9.19 -17.34
C GLY A 92 13.97 -10.01 -17.89
N LYS A 93 13.42 -10.88 -17.04
CA LYS A 93 12.31 -11.76 -17.36
C LYS A 93 11.01 -11.16 -16.83
N ILE A 94 10.05 -10.94 -17.73
CA ILE A 94 8.77 -10.32 -17.41
C ILE A 94 7.63 -11.32 -17.63
N PHE A 95 6.74 -11.46 -16.65
CA PHE A 95 5.45 -12.11 -16.84
C PHE A 95 4.29 -11.14 -16.73
N ILE A 96 3.33 -11.28 -17.65
CA ILE A 96 2.00 -10.71 -17.53
C ILE A 96 1.08 -11.72 -16.87
N LEU A 97 0.27 -11.25 -15.91
CA LEU A 97 -0.71 -12.05 -15.19
C LEU A 97 -2.11 -11.57 -15.57
N PRO A 98 -2.79 -12.24 -16.53
CA PRO A 98 -3.98 -11.70 -17.16
C PRO A 98 -5.31 -12.17 -16.54
N MET A 99 -5.27 -12.82 -15.35
CA MET A 99 -6.43 -13.49 -14.72
C MET A 99 -7.60 -12.56 -14.36
N ALA A 100 -7.39 -11.23 -14.34
CA ALA A 100 -8.48 -10.28 -14.19
C ALA A 100 -9.40 -10.24 -15.44
N SER A 101 -8.86 -10.53 -16.62
CA SER A 101 -9.58 -10.45 -17.89
C SER A 101 -10.66 -11.52 -18.02
N ALA A 102 -11.67 -11.26 -18.86
CA ALA A 102 -12.61 -12.28 -19.30
C ALA A 102 -11.99 -13.22 -20.35
N ASP A 103 -10.94 -12.77 -21.03
CA ASP A 103 -10.12 -13.56 -21.96
C ASP A 103 -8.64 -13.44 -21.55
N PRO A 104 -8.18 -14.23 -20.56
CA PRO A 104 -6.82 -14.16 -20.07
C PRO A 104 -5.77 -14.48 -21.16
N GLU A 105 -6.06 -15.41 -22.05
CA GLU A 105 -5.11 -15.82 -23.10
C GLU A 105 -4.91 -14.73 -24.14
N GLY A 106 -5.99 -14.19 -24.71
CA GLY A 106 -5.89 -13.09 -25.68
C GLY A 106 -5.29 -11.83 -25.06
N THR A 107 -5.66 -11.52 -23.81
CA THR A 107 -5.10 -10.38 -23.07
C THR A 107 -3.60 -10.55 -22.81
N GLY A 108 -3.17 -11.74 -22.37
CA GLY A 108 -1.77 -12.06 -22.13
C GLY A 108 -0.93 -11.95 -23.40
N LYS A 109 -1.37 -12.59 -24.49
CA LYS A 109 -0.73 -12.52 -25.81
C LYS A 109 -0.59 -11.08 -26.30
N TYR A 110 -1.68 -10.30 -26.24
CA TYR A 110 -1.70 -8.91 -26.68
C TYR A 110 -0.72 -8.04 -25.87
N GLN A 111 -0.78 -8.10 -24.54
CA GLN A 111 0.09 -7.28 -23.70
C GLN A 111 1.57 -7.70 -23.82
N ALA A 112 1.85 -8.99 -23.99
CA ALA A 112 3.21 -9.47 -24.19
C ALA A 112 3.78 -8.94 -25.51
N LYS A 113 2.97 -8.96 -26.57
CA LYS A 113 3.33 -8.35 -27.85
C LYS A 113 3.65 -6.86 -27.70
N GLN A 114 2.80 -6.10 -27.00
CA GLN A 114 3.03 -4.67 -26.78
C GLN A 114 4.35 -4.38 -26.04
N LEU A 115 4.67 -5.14 -24.99
CA LEU A 115 5.95 -4.93 -24.28
C LEU A 115 7.16 -5.26 -25.17
N ARG A 116 7.06 -6.28 -26.03
CA ARG A 116 8.10 -6.62 -27.01
C ARG A 116 8.25 -5.52 -28.08
N GLU A 117 7.14 -4.98 -28.59
CA GLU A 117 7.14 -3.84 -29.53
C GLU A 117 7.79 -2.59 -28.89
N LEU A 118 7.71 -2.45 -27.57
CA LEU A 118 8.39 -1.39 -26.82
C LEU A 118 9.86 -1.69 -26.48
N GLY A 119 10.39 -2.86 -26.85
CA GLY A 119 11.80 -3.22 -26.72
C GLY A 119 12.14 -4.25 -25.64
N ALA A 120 11.15 -4.79 -24.91
CA ALA A 120 11.42 -5.83 -23.92
C ALA A 120 11.79 -7.17 -24.60
N LYS A 121 12.90 -7.78 -24.18
CA LYS A 121 13.45 -8.99 -24.85
C LYS A 121 12.83 -10.30 -24.36
N ASN A 122 12.60 -10.43 -23.06
CA ASN A 122 12.07 -11.65 -22.45
C ASN A 122 10.76 -11.36 -21.72
N VAL A 123 9.66 -11.42 -22.48
CA VAL A 123 8.30 -11.23 -21.97
C VAL A 123 7.47 -12.44 -22.33
N ASP A 124 6.66 -12.91 -21.39
CA ASP A 124 5.60 -13.88 -21.66
C ASP A 124 4.41 -13.61 -20.72
N PHE A 125 3.37 -14.45 -20.77
CA PHE A 125 2.24 -14.38 -19.85
C PHE A 125 2.04 -15.71 -19.11
N LEU A 126 1.43 -15.63 -17.94
CA LEU A 126 1.20 -16.76 -17.06
C LEU A 126 -0.24 -16.70 -16.56
N ILE A 127 -1.03 -17.71 -16.93
CA ILE A 127 -2.37 -17.92 -16.40
C ILE A 127 -2.24 -18.89 -15.23
N VAL A 128 -2.74 -18.47 -14.07
CA VAL A 128 -2.69 -19.25 -12.83
C VAL A 128 -4.11 -19.50 -12.37
N SER A 129 -4.41 -20.73 -12.00
CA SER A 129 -5.66 -21.12 -11.34
C SER A 129 -5.44 -21.22 -9.83
N LYS A 130 -6.53 -21.25 -9.05
CA LYS A 130 -6.43 -21.44 -7.60
C LYS A 130 -5.77 -22.78 -7.23
N ASP A 131 -6.00 -23.81 -8.04
CA ASP A 131 -5.49 -25.16 -7.83
C ASP A 131 -3.97 -25.22 -8.08
N ASP A 132 -3.49 -24.48 -9.09
CA ASP A 132 -2.06 -24.46 -9.45
C ASP A 132 -1.24 -23.48 -8.60
N ALA A 133 -1.88 -22.49 -7.96
CA ALA A 133 -1.20 -21.39 -7.27
C ALA A 133 -0.32 -21.83 -6.08
N ASN A 134 -0.50 -23.06 -5.58
CA ASN A 134 0.34 -23.63 -4.53
C ASN A 134 1.31 -24.71 -5.04
N ALA A 135 1.26 -25.08 -6.33
CA ALA A 135 2.10 -26.12 -6.88
C ALA A 135 3.55 -25.63 -7.09
N ASP A 136 4.54 -26.40 -6.64
CA ASP A 136 5.95 -26.03 -6.78
C ASP A 136 6.36 -25.80 -8.24
N SER A 137 5.76 -26.55 -9.18
CA SER A 137 5.98 -26.36 -10.62
C SER A 137 5.56 -24.98 -11.10
N MET A 138 4.49 -24.42 -10.54
CA MET A 138 4.03 -23.06 -10.82
C MET A 138 4.94 -22.03 -10.16
N LEU A 139 5.32 -22.24 -8.89
CA LEU A 139 6.21 -21.34 -8.16
C LEU A 139 7.61 -21.23 -8.80
N ARG A 140 8.15 -22.33 -9.32
CA ARG A 140 9.44 -22.35 -10.04
C ARG A 140 9.44 -21.50 -11.31
N LYS A 141 8.29 -21.29 -11.95
CA LYS A 141 8.22 -20.39 -13.13
C LYS A 141 8.62 -18.96 -12.76
N LEU A 142 8.38 -18.55 -11.51
CA LEU A 142 8.72 -17.23 -10.99
C LEU A 142 10.21 -17.05 -10.65
N ASP A 143 11.02 -18.10 -10.75
CA ASP A 143 12.46 -17.98 -10.49
C ASP A 143 13.14 -17.11 -11.57
N GLY A 144 13.97 -16.16 -11.10
CA GLY A 144 14.66 -15.18 -11.94
C GLY A 144 13.75 -14.12 -12.58
N VAL A 145 12.47 -14.04 -12.22
CA VAL A 145 11.56 -13.01 -12.73
C VAL A 145 11.89 -11.65 -12.12
N THR A 146 12.05 -10.65 -12.96
CA THR A 146 12.39 -9.27 -12.56
C THR A 146 11.23 -8.30 -12.77
N GLY A 147 10.18 -8.70 -13.50
CA GLY A 147 8.98 -7.90 -13.70
C GLY A 147 7.70 -8.73 -13.71
N ILE A 148 6.69 -8.27 -12.98
CA ILE A 148 5.33 -8.81 -13.01
C ILE A 148 4.38 -7.69 -13.43
N PHE A 149 3.47 -7.97 -14.37
CA PHE A 149 2.45 -7.01 -14.78
C PHE A 149 1.04 -7.61 -14.69
N PHE A 150 0.20 -7.09 -13.79
CA PHE A 150 -1.20 -7.46 -13.70
C PHE A 150 -2.04 -6.71 -14.74
N SER A 151 -2.81 -7.46 -15.54
CA SER A 151 -3.72 -6.85 -16.51
C SER A 151 -4.96 -6.24 -15.85
N GLY A 152 -5.75 -5.51 -16.65
CA GLY A 152 -7.07 -5.02 -16.24
C GLY A 152 -8.17 -6.08 -16.37
N GLY A 153 -9.35 -5.76 -15.85
CA GLY A 153 -10.53 -6.64 -15.87
C GLY A 153 -11.29 -6.55 -14.55
N VAL A 154 -11.56 -7.71 -13.94
CA VAL A 154 -12.24 -7.82 -12.65
C VAL A 154 -11.23 -8.29 -11.59
N GLN A 155 -10.95 -7.41 -10.62
CA GLN A 155 -9.96 -7.64 -9.57
C GLN A 155 -10.28 -8.83 -8.66
N THR A 156 -11.55 -9.14 -8.44
CA THR A 156 -11.94 -10.35 -7.68
C THR A 156 -11.60 -11.64 -8.41
N ARG A 157 -11.60 -11.68 -9.76
CA ARG A 157 -11.13 -12.86 -10.51
C ARG A 157 -9.64 -13.09 -10.31
N LEU A 158 -8.85 -12.02 -10.33
CA LEU A 158 -7.42 -12.08 -10.04
C LEU A 158 -7.17 -12.58 -8.60
N MET A 159 -7.88 -12.02 -7.61
CA MET A 159 -7.73 -12.45 -6.21
C MET A 159 -8.23 -13.89 -5.99
N ASN A 160 -9.28 -14.33 -6.67
CA ASN A 160 -9.73 -15.73 -6.59
C ASN A 160 -8.69 -16.70 -7.14
N ALA A 161 -7.89 -16.30 -8.12
CA ALA A 161 -6.83 -17.13 -8.67
C ALA A 161 -5.61 -17.25 -7.74
N ILE A 162 -5.14 -16.14 -7.15
CA ILE A 162 -3.83 -16.12 -6.46
C ILE A 162 -3.84 -15.61 -5.02
N GLY A 163 -4.92 -14.98 -4.55
CA GLY A 163 -5.03 -14.43 -3.20
C GLY A 163 -4.87 -15.49 -2.12
N GLY A 164 -4.05 -15.21 -1.10
CA GLY A 164 -3.78 -16.12 0.01
C GLY A 164 -3.12 -17.44 -0.40
N THR A 165 -2.31 -17.44 -1.46
CA THR A 165 -1.60 -18.64 -1.96
C THR A 165 -0.09 -18.46 -1.89
N ALA A 166 0.66 -19.55 -1.99
CA ALA A 166 2.11 -19.51 -2.10
C ALA A 166 2.60 -18.71 -3.32
N PHE A 167 1.79 -18.61 -4.38
CA PHE A 167 2.09 -17.75 -5.53
C PHE A 167 2.13 -16.27 -5.12
N ALA A 168 1.11 -15.77 -4.41
CA ALA A 168 1.10 -14.39 -3.91
C ALA A 168 2.29 -14.11 -2.97
N GLU A 169 2.63 -15.05 -2.09
CA GLU A 169 3.81 -14.93 -1.22
C GLU A 169 5.12 -14.87 -2.01
N LYS A 170 5.24 -15.64 -3.10
CA LYS A 170 6.39 -15.59 -3.99
C LYS A 170 6.48 -14.24 -4.72
N LEU A 171 5.37 -13.63 -5.12
CA LEU A 171 5.34 -12.28 -5.70
C LEU A 171 5.86 -11.22 -4.71
N HIS A 172 5.46 -11.33 -3.44
CA HIS A 172 6.01 -10.50 -2.35
C HIS A 172 7.52 -10.68 -2.17
N LYS A 173 8.01 -11.92 -2.23
CA LYS A 173 9.45 -12.20 -2.20
C LYS A 173 10.18 -11.57 -3.39
N LEU A 174 9.64 -11.67 -4.61
CA LEU A 174 10.21 -11.01 -5.78
C LEU A 174 10.29 -9.49 -5.61
N TYR A 175 9.19 -8.87 -5.14
CA TYR A 175 9.12 -7.44 -4.87
C TYR A 175 10.19 -7.00 -3.86
N ARG A 176 10.32 -7.71 -2.72
CA ARG A 176 11.36 -7.42 -1.73
C ARG A 176 12.78 -7.56 -2.30
N SER A 177 12.97 -8.53 -3.19
CA SER A 177 14.26 -8.82 -3.85
C SER A 177 14.57 -7.95 -5.07
N GLY A 178 13.80 -6.89 -5.35
CA GLY A 178 14.14 -5.92 -6.40
C GLY A 178 13.28 -5.96 -7.66
N ALA A 179 12.34 -6.92 -7.79
CA ALA A 179 11.47 -6.96 -8.95
C ALA A 179 10.48 -5.78 -8.95
N VAL A 180 10.09 -5.34 -10.16
CA VAL A 180 8.98 -4.40 -10.32
C VAL A 180 7.65 -5.14 -10.43
N ILE A 181 6.68 -4.74 -9.62
CA ILE A 181 5.31 -5.24 -9.68
C ILE A 181 4.43 -4.11 -10.23
N GLY A 182 4.00 -4.26 -11.49
CA GLY A 182 3.14 -3.33 -12.19
C GLY A 182 1.70 -3.83 -12.28
N GLY A 183 0.74 -2.93 -12.41
CA GLY A 183 -0.65 -3.32 -12.63
C GLY A 183 -1.51 -2.17 -13.14
N THR A 184 -2.52 -2.48 -13.94
CA THR A 184 -3.46 -1.48 -14.47
C THR A 184 -4.90 -1.80 -14.12
N SER A 185 -5.70 -0.78 -13.79
CA SER A 185 -7.13 -0.94 -13.48
C SER A 185 -7.34 -1.97 -12.34
N ALA A 186 -7.92 -3.14 -12.60
CA ALA A 186 -7.99 -4.24 -11.63
C ALA A 186 -6.64 -4.59 -11.00
N GLY A 187 -5.57 -4.63 -11.79
CA GLY A 187 -4.21 -4.85 -11.32
C GLY A 187 -3.68 -3.74 -10.40
N ALA A 188 -4.21 -2.52 -10.50
CA ALA A 188 -3.89 -1.44 -9.56
C ALA A 188 -4.65 -1.61 -8.24
N ALA A 189 -5.92 -2.01 -8.30
CA ALA A 189 -6.77 -2.18 -7.12
C ALA A 189 -6.24 -3.27 -6.16
N VAL A 190 -5.65 -4.35 -6.69
CA VAL A 190 -5.09 -5.42 -5.85
C VAL A 190 -3.82 -5.02 -5.10
N MET A 191 -3.21 -3.87 -5.41
CA MET A 191 -1.93 -3.48 -4.78
C MET A 191 -2.12 -3.12 -3.30
N SER A 192 -3.25 -2.52 -2.93
CA SER A 192 -3.58 -2.22 -1.53
C SER A 192 -4.17 -3.42 -0.81
N LYS A 193 -3.91 -3.52 0.50
CA LYS A 193 -4.50 -4.56 1.35
C LYS A 193 -6.02 -4.45 1.41
N ILE A 194 -6.55 -3.23 1.55
CA ILE A 194 -7.98 -2.97 1.36
C ILE A 194 -8.20 -2.70 -0.13
N MET A 195 -8.90 -3.61 -0.80
CA MET A 195 -9.24 -3.53 -2.22
C MET A 195 -10.73 -3.22 -2.40
N ILE A 196 -11.04 -2.19 -3.20
CA ILE A 196 -12.41 -1.84 -3.56
C ILE A 196 -12.94 -2.85 -4.59
N THR A 197 -14.06 -3.55 -4.32
CA THR A 197 -14.63 -4.54 -5.26
C THR A 197 -15.39 -3.85 -6.40
N GLY A 198 -15.95 -2.68 -6.14
CA GLY A 198 -16.83 -1.97 -7.06
C GLY A 198 -18.32 -2.16 -6.76
N ASP A 199 -18.65 -2.86 -5.67
CA ASP A 199 -20.02 -3.04 -5.20
C ASP A 199 -20.35 -2.15 -4.00
N GLU A 200 -21.64 -1.96 -3.77
CA GLU A 200 -22.21 -1.24 -2.64
C GLU A 200 -23.02 -2.22 -1.77
N LYS A 201 -22.94 -2.07 -0.45
CA LYS A 201 -23.82 -2.79 0.47
C LYS A 201 -25.26 -2.29 0.37
N ARG A 202 -25.43 -1.00 0.06
CA ARG A 202 -26.72 -0.32 -0.08
C ARG A 202 -26.79 0.40 -1.43
N PRO A 203 -26.91 -0.34 -2.56
CA PRO A 203 -26.98 0.26 -3.88
C PRO A 203 -28.26 1.08 -4.05
N ASP A 204 -28.19 2.16 -4.82
CA ASP A 204 -29.37 2.89 -5.26
C ASP A 204 -30.21 1.99 -6.21
N ARG A 205 -31.55 2.11 -6.14
CA ARG A 205 -32.46 1.40 -7.05
C ARG A 205 -32.17 1.74 -8.51
N ASN A 206 -31.73 2.97 -8.77
CA ASN A 206 -31.22 3.39 -10.06
C ASN A 206 -29.71 3.09 -10.13
N LYS A 207 -29.34 2.07 -10.90
CA LYS A 207 -27.94 1.66 -11.11
C LYS A 207 -27.05 2.77 -11.68
N ASN A 208 -27.62 3.80 -12.30
CA ASN A 208 -26.87 4.98 -12.78
C ASN A 208 -26.47 5.94 -11.65
N ARG A 209 -26.87 5.67 -10.40
CA ARG A 209 -26.55 6.46 -9.20
C ARG A 209 -25.63 5.71 -8.23
N ALA A 210 -24.87 4.73 -8.73
CA ALA A 210 -23.89 4.02 -7.93
C ALA A 210 -22.91 5.00 -7.27
N PHE A 211 -22.64 4.80 -5.98
CA PHE A 211 -21.73 5.62 -5.17
C PHE A 211 -22.10 7.12 -5.15
N SER A 212 -23.39 7.46 -5.25
CA SER A 212 -23.85 8.85 -5.31
C SER A 212 -23.75 9.62 -3.98
N ARG A 213 -23.34 8.95 -2.88
CA ARG A 213 -23.27 9.53 -1.54
C ARG A 213 -21.97 9.17 -0.83
N ILE A 214 -21.61 9.99 0.15
CA ILE A 214 -20.51 9.73 1.09
C ILE A 214 -21.12 9.06 2.32
N GLU A 215 -21.08 7.73 2.34
CA GLU A 215 -21.72 6.91 3.37
C GLU A 215 -20.74 5.98 4.06
N GLY A 216 -20.84 5.92 5.39
CA GLY A 216 -20.13 4.95 6.20
C GLY A 216 -20.63 3.54 5.92
N ASP A 217 -19.72 2.58 5.93
CA ASP A 217 -20.04 1.16 5.73
C ASP A 217 -20.82 0.84 4.44
N ASN A 218 -20.70 1.64 3.37
CA ASN A 218 -21.38 1.33 2.09
C ASN A 218 -20.50 0.56 1.11
N ILE A 219 -19.20 0.84 1.10
CA ILE A 219 -18.31 0.32 0.05
C ILE A 219 -17.93 -1.11 0.37
N VAL A 220 -18.20 -2.03 -0.55
CA VAL A 220 -17.74 -3.42 -0.42
C VAL A 220 -16.25 -3.46 -0.73
N THR A 221 -15.50 -3.98 0.24
CA THR A 221 -14.06 -4.19 0.14
C THR A 221 -13.74 -5.67 0.32
N ALA A 222 -12.59 -6.06 -0.20
CA ALA A 222 -12.00 -7.37 -0.02
C ALA A 222 -10.50 -7.21 0.26
N GLU A 223 -9.84 -8.29 0.67
CA GLU A 223 -8.40 -8.30 0.80
C GLU A 223 -7.74 -8.31 -0.59
N GLY A 224 -6.84 -7.37 -0.84
CA GLY A 224 -5.96 -7.35 -2.01
C GLY A 224 -4.66 -8.13 -1.75
N LEU A 225 -3.67 -7.96 -2.62
CA LEU A 225 -2.35 -8.59 -2.44
C LEU A 225 -1.54 -7.94 -1.31
N GLY A 226 -1.88 -6.72 -0.88
CA GLY A 226 -1.27 -6.12 0.30
C GLY A 226 0.19 -5.69 0.12
N PHE A 227 0.60 -5.28 -1.08
CA PHE A 227 1.89 -4.60 -1.27
C PHE A 227 1.94 -3.23 -0.59
N LEU A 228 0.77 -2.62 -0.40
CA LEU A 228 0.56 -1.39 0.37
C LEU A 228 -0.49 -1.63 1.46
N GLU A 229 -0.08 -1.53 2.72
CA GLU A 229 -0.99 -1.72 3.86
C GLU A 229 -1.58 -0.40 4.37
N ASP A 230 -0.86 0.71 4.19
CA ASP A 230 -1.22 2.04 4.72
C ASP A 230 -2.02 2.90 3.72
N VAL A 231 -2.36 2.35 2.56
CA VAL A 231 -2.96 3.08 1.44
C VAL A 231 -4.13 2.30 0.84
N ILE A 232 -5.18 3.01 0.42
CA ILE A 232 -6.28 2.46 -0.38
C ILE A 232 -6.16 3.01 -1.80
N ILE A 233 -6.03 2.11 -2.79
CA ILE A 233 -5.93 2.49 -4.20
C ILE A 233 -7.31 2.47 -4.86
N ASP A 234 -7.62 3.55 -5.58
CA ASP A 234 -8.68 3.56 -6.57
C ASP A 234 -8.15 3.99 -7.94
N GLN A 235 -8.84 3.59 -9.00
CA GLN A 235 -8.42 3.60 -10.39
C GLN A 235 -9.56 4.11 -11.27
N HIS A 236 -9.30 4.51 -12.51
CA HIS A 236 -10.20 5.28 -13.38
C HIS A 236 -10.87 6.45 -12.64
N PHE A 237 -10.11 7.07 -11.74
CA PHE A 237 -10.70 7.73 -10.59
C PHE A 237 -11.55 8.95 -10.95
N VAL A 238 -10.94 9.93 -11.63
CA VAL A 238 -11.63 11.16 -12.05
C VAL A 238 -12.58 10.83 -13.20
N ARG A 239 -12.13 10.05 -14.20
CA ARG A 239 -12.95 9.61 -15.34
C ARG A 239 -14.30 9.03 -14.92
N ARG A 240 -14.33 8.20 -13.87
CA ARG A 240 -15.53 7.52 -13.37
C ARG A 240 -16.14 8.17 -12.13
N LYS A 241 -15.73 9.40 -11.78
CA LYS A 241 -16.29 10.20 -10.68
C LYS A 241 -16.26 9.45 -9.33
N ARG A 242 -15.18 8.73 -9.04
CA ARG A 242 -15.06 7.80 -7.91
C ARG A 242 -14.71 8.46 -6.57
N HIS A 243 -14.83 9.78 -6.46
CA HIS A 243 -14.52 10.54 -5.25
C HIS A 243 -15.26 10.03 -4.03
N ASN A 244 -16.59 9.90 -4.13
CA ASN A 244 -17.46 9.57 -3.00
C ASN A 244 -17.09 8.24 -2.33
N ARG A 245 -16.77 7.20 -3.12
CA ARG A 245 -16.42 5.89 -2.56
C ARG A 245 -15.06 5.88 -1.89
N LEU A 246 -14.06 6.55 -2.46
CA LEU A 246 -12.73 6.59 -1.86
C LEU A 246 -12.72 7.43 -0.58
N ILE A 247 -13.34 8.61 -0.58
CA ILE A 247 -13.41 9.43 0.63
C ILE A 247 -14.23 8.75 1.74
N SER A 248 -15.29 8.01 1.40
CA SER A 248 -16.06 7.22 2.37
C SER A 248 -15.17 6.19 3.08
N LEU A 249 -14.31 5.51 2.33
CA LEU A 249 -13.38 4.53 2.90
C LEU A 249 -12.30 5.18 3.75
N VAL A 250 -11.74 6.30 3.32
CA VAL A 250 -10.73 7.05 4.10
C VAL A 250 -11.31 7.55 5.41
N LEU A 251 -12.52 8.11 5.40
CA LEU A 251 -13.19 8.58 6.61
C LEU A 251 -13.58 7.42 7.56
N GLY A 252 -13.93 6.26 7.02
CA GLY A 252 -14.14 5.05 7.82
C GLY A 252 -12.84 4.40 8.33
N ASN A 253 -11.69 4.76 7.75
CA ASN A 253 -10.37 4.20 8.08
C ASN A 253 -9.31 5.32 8.14
N PRO A 254 -9.39 6.27 9.08
CA PRO A 254 -8.61 7.50 9.04
C PRO A 254 -7.09 7.31 9.16
N LYS A 255 -6.63 6.10 9.53
CA LYS A 255 -5.20 5.76 9.53
C LYS A 255 -4.65 5.54 8.12
N LEU A 256 -5.51 5.25 7.15
CA LEU A 256 -5.14 4.95 5.77
C LEU A 256 -5.27 6.19 4.89
N VAL A 257 -4.39 6.31 3.91
CA VAL A 257 -4.45 7.37 2.89
C VAL A 257 -5.12 6.82 1.64
N GLY A 258 -6.11 7.54 1.10
CA GLY A 258 -6.75 7.18 -0.16
C GLY A 258 -6.02 7.79 -1.34
N MET A 259 -5.70 6.99 -2.35
CA MET A 259 -5.06 7.48 -3.59
C MET A 259 -5.88 7.05 -4.80
N GLY A 260 -6.54 8.02 -5.43
CA GLY A 260 -7.31 7.86 -6.65
C GLY A 260 -6.47 8.21 -7.87
N ILE A 261 -6.15 7.20 -8.68
CA ILE A 261 -5.32 7.33 -9.88
C ILE A 261 -6.22 7.41 -11.11
N ASP A 262 -6.11 8.48 -11.88
CA ASP A 262 -6.91 8.62 -13.10
C ASP A 262 -6.36 7.78 -14.27
N GLU A 263 -7.16 7.65 -15.33
CA GLU A 263 -6.71 6.99 -16.57
C GLU A 263 -5.43 7.62 -17.13
N SER A 264 -4.65 6.84 -17.88
CA SER A 264 -3.36 7.25 -18.45
C SER A 264 -2.36 7.80 -17.43
N THR A 265 -2.53 7.51 -16.15
CA THR A 265 -1.71 8.03 -15.04
C THR A 265 -1.26 6.88 -14.16
N ALA A 266 -0.10 7.02 -13.53
CA ALA A 266 0.46 6.00 -12.66
C ALA A 266 1.11 6.60 -11.42
N LEU A 267 1.18 5.78 -10.37
CA LEU A 267 2.07 5.98 -9.23
C LEU A 267 3.24 5.01 -9.32
N LEU A 268 4.46 5.55 -9.32
CA LEU A 268 5.68 4.80 -9.08
C LEU A 268 6.00 4.86 -7.59
N VAL A 269 5.96 3.71 -6.92
CA VAL A 269 6.28 3.58 -5.51
C VAL A 269 7.68 3.02 -5.35
N ARG A 270 8.47 3.70 -4.52
CA ARG A 270 9.83 3.30 -4.12
C ARG A 270 9.87 3.00 -2.62
N SER A 271 11.00 2.49 -2.14
CA SER A 271 11.29 2.36 -0.72
C SER A 271 11.01 3.67 0.05
N GLY A 272 10.55 3.52 1.30
CA GLY A 272 10.21 4.66 2.16
C GLY A 272 8.87 5.33 1.84
N HIS A 273 7.94 4.65 1.14
CA HIS A 273 6.59 5.14 0.87
C HIS A 273 6.55 6.49 0.14
N ARG A 274 7.37 6.62 -0.90
CA ARG A 274 7.34 7.76 -1.82
C ARG A 274 6.62 7.39 -3.09
N PHE A 275 5.63 8.21 -3.45
CA PHE A 275 4.70 8.01 -4.55
C PHE A 275 4.93 9.09 -5.60
N GLU A 276 5.65 8.75 -6.66
CA GLU A 276 5.93 9.63 -7.80
C GLU A 276 4.83 9.50 -8.86
N VAL A 277 4.24 10.61 -9.27
CA VAL A 277 3.22 10.62 -10.32
C VAL A 277 3.87 10.57 -11.70
N LEU A 278 3.41 9.65 -12.54
CA LEU A 278 3.80 9.51 -13.95
C LEU A 278 2.57 9.55 -14.85
N GLY A 279 2.74 9.90 -16.13
CA GLY A 279 1.68 9.86 -17.12
C GLY A 279 0.94 11.18 -17.29
N GLU A 280 -0.27 11.12 -17.84
CA GLU A 280 -0.88 12.26 -18.54
C GLU A 280 -1.85 13.08 -17.69
N ASN A 281 -2.51 12.48 -16.68
CA ASN A 281 -3.54 13.15 -15.88
C ASN A 281 -3.11 13.29 -14.41
N SER A 282 -4.06 13.12 -13.49
CA SER A 282 -3.88 13.45 -12.07
C SER A 282 -4.02 12.24 -11.15
N VAL A 283 -3.34 12.32 -10.01
CA VAL A 283 -3.60 11.51 -8.82
C VAL A 283 -4.23 12.40 -7.76
N ILE A 284 -5.34 11.97 -7.19
CA ILE A 284 -6.03 12.64 -6.09
C ILE A 284 -5.72 11.87 -4.81
N ILE A 285 -5.22 12.56 -3.79
CA ILE A 285 -4.89 11.95 -2.50
C ILE A 285 -5.82 12.53 -1.44
N TYR A 286 -6.46 11.66 -0.67
CA TYR A 286 -7.22 12.01 0.54
C TYR A 286 -6.47 11.51 1.77
N ASP A 287 -6.13 12.43 2.66
CA ASP A 287 -5.51 12.12 3.95
C ASP A 287 -6.38 12.68 5.09
N ALA A 288 -6.95 11.76 5.87
CA ALA A 288 -7.79 12.07 7.03
C ALA A 288 -7.11 11.76 8.37
N ARG A 289 -5.79 11.50 8.39
CA ARG A 289 -5.06 11.17 9.63
C ARG A 289 -5.09 12.29 10.69
N ASN A 290 -5.27 13.53 10.24
CA ASN A 290 -5.42 14.72 11.08
C ASN A 290 -6.81 15.38 10.95
N ALA A 291 -7.79 14.68 10.36
CA ALA A 291 -9.13 15.21 10.22
C ALA A 291 -9.92 15.07 11.53
N ASP A 292 -10.85 16.01 11.76
CA ASP A 292 -11.85 15.86 12.81
C ASP A 292 -13.02 15.08 12.22
N ILE A 293 -13.25 13.86 12.69
CA ILE A 293 -14.31 12.97 12.17
C ILE A 293 -15.36 12.80 13.26
N ALA A 294 -16.62 13.14 12.94
CA ALA A 294 -17.73 12.93 13.85
C ALA A 294 -17.97 11.43 14.09
N PRO A 295 -18.43 11.02 15.29
CA PRO A 295 -18.78 9.63 15.55
C PRO A 295 -19.78 9.09 14.52
N PHE A 296 -19.46 7.92 13.95
CA PHE A 296 -20.34 7.22 13.03
C PHE A 296 -21.30 6.30 13.79
N ASP A 297 -22.60 6.48 13.57
CA ASP A 297 -23.67 5.67 14.16
C ASP A 297 -24.69 5.28 13.06
N PRO A 298 -24.59 4.06 12.49
CA PRO A 298 -25.47 3.62 11.42
C PRO A 298 -26.92 3.44 11.86
N THR A 299 -27.23 3.48 13.17
CA THR A 299 -28.62 3.47 13.67
C THR A 299 -29.31 4.82 13.52
N LYS A 300 -28.52 5.91 13.37
CA LYS A 300 -29.01 7.29 13.22
C LYS A 300 -28.85 7.80 11.80
N THR A 301 -27.69 7.62 11.20
CA THR A 301 -27.38 8.11 9.85
C THR A 301 -26.23 7.35 9.22
N TYR A 302 -26.31 7.14 7.90
CA TYR A 302 -25.19 6.61 7.12
C TYR A 302 -24.24 7.71 6.64
N ASN A 303 -24.65 8.98 6.68
CA ASN A 303 -23.82 10.09 6.21
C ASN A 303 -22.60 10.28 7.12
N LEU A 304 -21.43 10.43 6.51
CA LEU A 304 -20.20 10.76 7.22
C LEU A 304 -20.06 12.28 7.35
N CYS A 305 -19.53 12.74 8.48
CA CYS A 305 -19.24 14.14 8.74
C CYS A 305 -17.79 14.26 9.22
N ALA A 306 -17.03 15.13 8.56
CA ALA A 306 -15.65 15.40 8.93
C ALA A 306 -15.20 16.80 8.46
N SER A 307 -14.23 17.37 9.16
CA SER A 307 -13.52 18.60 8.79
C SER A 307 -12.00 18.38 8.78
N ASN A 308 -11.25 19.31 8.17
CA ASN A 308 -9.79 19.27 8.14
C ASN A 308 -9.19 18.04 7.42
N ILE A 309 -9.90 17.51 6.41
CA ILE A 309 -9.36 16.51 5.48
C ILE A 309 -8.38 17.19 4.53
N THR A 310 -7.18 16.64 4.38
CA THR A 310 -6.21 17.14 3.40
C THR A 310 -6.45 16.47 2.05
N MET A 311 -6.52 17.27 0.99
CA MET A 311 -6.60 16.79 -0.38
C MET A 311 -5.41 17.31 -1.20
N HIS A 312 -4.72 16.40 -1.89
CA HIS A 312 -3.72 16.76 -2.89
C HIS A 312 -4.19 16.37 -4.29
N VAL A 313 -3.91 17.23 -5.27
CA VAL A 313 -4.12 16.97 -6.69
C VAL A 313 -2.76 17.07 -7.36
N LEU A 314 -2.19 15.93 -7.75
CA LEU A 314 -0.81 15.83 -8.20
C LEU A 314 -0.76 15.36 -9.65
N THR A 315 0.10 15.99 -10.44
CA THR A 315 0.39 15.65 -11.84
C THR A 315 1.82 15.16 -11.98
N GLN A 316 2.20 14.77 -13.20
CA GLN A 316 3.50 14.17 -13.50
C GLN A 316 4.69 14.87 -12.82
N GLY A 317 5.56 14.06 -12.21
CA GLY A 317 6.82 14.48 -11.57
C GLY A 317 6.69 14.91 -10.11
N TYR A 318 5.47 15.17 -9.62
CA TYR A 318 5.26 15.39 -8.19
C TYR A 318 5.42 14.10 -7.40
N ILE A 319 5.96 14.21 -6.20
CA ILE A 319 6.13 13.08 -5.27
C ILE A 319 5.34 13.36 -4.00
N PHE A 320 4.55 12.40 -3.55
CA PHE A 320 3.99 12.40 -2.21
C PHE A 320 4.81 11.47 -1.29
N ASP A 321 5.37 12.02 -0.21
CA ASP A 321 6.05 11.28 0.86
C ASP A 321 5.03 11.00 1.97
N LEU A 322 4.52 9.76 2.02
CA LEU A 322 3.44 9.34 2.92
C LEU A 322 3.81 9.50 4.40
N ASN A 323 5.06 9.22 4.74
CA ASN A 323 5.57 9.26 6.11
C ASN A 323 5.67 10.70 6.63
N LYS A 324 6.05 11.63 5.75
CA LYS A 324 6.18 13.06 6.10
C LYS A 324 4.92 13.86 5.86
N ASN A 325 3.92 13.25 5.23
CA ASN A 325 2.73 13.92 4.71
C ASN A 325 3.11 15.19 3.91
N LYS A 326 4.05 15.03 2.97
CA LYS A 326 4.61 16.15 2.21
C LYS A 326 4.59 15.89 0.71
N VAL A 327 4.15 16.90 -0.03
CA VAL A 327 4.30 16.98 -1.49
C VAL A 327 5.66 17.61 -1.82
N ILE A 328 6.38 16.99 -2.74
CA ILE A 328 7.69 17.45 -3.23
C ILE A 328 7.55 17.72 -4.73
N ALA A 329 7.91 18.93 -5.14
CA ALA A 329 7.88 19.33 -6.54
C ALA A 329 9.07 18.72 -7.32
N PRO A 330 8.94 18.49 -8.65
CA PRO A 330 9.97 17.86 -9.47
C PRO A 330 11.36 18.52 -9.31
N HIS A 331 11.40 19.86 -9.23
CA HIS A 331 12.63 20.64 -9.15
C HIS A 331 13.30 20.68 -7.76
N GLU A 332 12.61 20.25 -6.70
CA GLU A 332 13.21 20.19 -5.35
C GLU A 332 14.01 18.91 -5.10
N SER A 333 13.88 17.90 -5.98
CA SER A 333 14.49 16.58 -5.79
C SER A 333 16.00 16.51 -6.07
N ILE A 334 16.59 17.57 -6.66
CA ILE A 334 18.03 17.63 -7.03
C ILE A 334 18.90 18.30 -5.94
N ARG A 335 18.30 18.85 -4.87
CA ARG A 335 19.04 19.53 -3.79
C ARG A 335 18.96 18.76 -2.47
N LYS A 336 19.56 17.58 -2.37
CA LYS A 336 20.01 17.01 -1.08
C LYS A 336 21.21 16.09 -1.24
#